data_AF-A0A954UZU9-F1
#
_entry.id   AF-A0A954UZU9-F1
#
_cell.length_a   1.000
_cell.length_b   1.000
_cell.length_c   1.000
_cell.angle_alpha   90.00
_cell.angle_beta   90.00
_cell.angle_gamma   90.00
#
_symmetry.space_group_name_H-M   'P 1'
#
loop_
_entity.id
_entity.type
_entity.pdbx_description
1 polymer ?
#
loop_
_entity_poly.entity_id
_entity_poly.type
_entity_poly.pdbx_seq_one_letter_code
_entity_poly.pdbx_strand_id
1 'polypeptide(L)'
;MKDALAERLLAAVMQWTSAEIANERPVLQALAMLKYDEYQQFSPGMRFVESLALWLGQFESLAERRDAYEFVLNRMVFLSQAEMAHFAAVAYPDIIRPVLISHAAKDAQLAPFYVSKILGTEEFRRLQDTSFFLGLSDGARIDLFRRSNKELSHEQIFTSYELSTEKLSEIRKRLTDRGHSGSASTLVLLDDFSASGTSCLSDDQGKAKGKVKRFVERICSSKEWGDVVSFPATKLLVVLYVATEFALDAIQKGAQVLHHEHGVDLTVHCVQKLVDGIRITSAAADKMTSIIETYYDPSAKDMHPEWGGDVPYGYKECGLPLVLHHNTPNNSLFLLWAEDSAKVRPLFPRISRHRREA
;
A
#
# COMPACT_ATOMS: atom_id res chain seq x y z
N MET A 1 12.58 33.09 4.64
CA MET A 1 13.75 33.48 3.82
C MET A 1 14.09 32.42 2.77
N LYS A 2 14.05 31.12 3.10
CA LYS A 2 14.22 30.02 2.13
C LYS A 2 13.06 29.90 1.11
N ASP A 3 11.81 29.95 1.58
CA ASP A 3 10.64 29.78 0.68
C ASP A 3 10.57 30.83 -0.44
N ALA A 4 10.85 32.10 -0.13
CA ALA A 4 10.88 33.17 -1.13
C ALA A 4 12.01 32.99 -2.18
N LEU A 5 13.12 32.37 -1.80
CA LEU A 5 14.20 32.04 -2.74
C LEU A 5 13.79 30.86 -3.64
N ALA A 6 13.17 29.84 -3.07
CA ALA A 6 12.63 28.69 -3.78
C ALA A 6 11.62 29.11 -4.85
N GLU A 7 10.69 29.98 -4.49
CA GLU A 7 9.68 30.51 -5.42
C GLU A 7 10.31 31.34 -6.54
N ARG A 8 11.34 32.15 -6.23
CA ARG A 8 12.08 32.92 -7.25
C ARG A 8 12.84 32.00 -8.20
N LEU A 9 13.42 30.92 -7.68
CA LEU A 9 14.08 29.90 -8.50
C LEU A 9 13.06 29.21 -9.41
N LEU A 10 11.92 28.77 -8.87
CA LEU A 10 10.87 28.13 -9.66
C LEU A 10 10.35 29.07 -10.77
N ALA A 11 10.08 30.33 -10.44
CA ALA A 11 9.65 31.32 -11.42
C ALA A 11 10.69 31.54 -12.54
N ALA A 12 11.98 31.55 -12.20
CA ALA A 12 13.06 31.65 -13.17
C ALA A 12 13.14 30.40 -14.08
N VAL A 13 13.02 29.20 -13.49
CA VAL A 13 13.02 27.92 -14.21
C VAL A 13 11.85 27.84 -15.20
N MET A 14 10.67 28.30 -14.76
CA MET A 14 9.43 28.29 -15.54
C MET A 14 9.27 29.49 -16.46
N GLN A 15 10.19 30.47 -16.41
CA GLN A 15 10.11 31.73 -17.15
C GLN A 15 8.77 32.45 -16.95
N TRP A 16 8.22 32.40 -15.73
CA TRP A 16 6.93 32.99 -15.41
C TRP A 16 6.96 34.51 -15.40
N THR A 17 5.92 35.10 -15.95
CA THR A 17 5.58 36.52 -15.83
C THR A 17 5.13 36.84 -14.40
N SER A 18 5.14 38.13 -14.02
CA SER A 18 4.65 38.55 -12.71
C SER A 18 3.18 38.17 -12.46
N ALA A 19 2.36 38.09 -13.53
CA ALA A 19 0.98 37.65 -13.45
C ALA A 19 0.86 36.14 -13.15
N GLU A 20 1.64 35.31 -13.84
CA GLU A 20 1.69 33.85 -13.58
C GLU A 20 2.19 33.57 -12.16
N ILE A 21 3.25 34.27 -11.70
CA ILE A 21 3.74 34.12 -10.32
C ILE A 21 2.63 34.42 -9.30
N ALA A 22 1.84 35.47 -9.54
CA ALA A 22 0.75 35.84 -8.64
C ALA A 22 -0.37 34.78 -8.59
N ASN A 23 -0.62 34.10 -9.71
CA ASN A 23 -1.64 33.05 -9.81
C ASN A 23 -1.16 31.71 -9.23
N GLU A 24 0.07 31.31 -9.52
CA GLU A 24 0.59 29.99 -9.18
C GLU A 24 1.10 29.91 -7.72
N ARG A 25 1.62 31.01 -7.17
CA ARG A 25 2.18 31.02 -5.82
C ARG A 25 1.21 30.51 -4.74
N PRO A 26 -0.04 30.99 -4.64
CA PRO A 26 -0.96 30.52 -3.60
C PRO A 26 -1.26 29.02 -3.72
N VAL A 27 -1.38 28.51 -4.95
CA VAL A 27 -1.64 27.08 -5.22
C VAL A 27 -0.46 26.24 -4.76
N LEU A 28 0.77 26.65 -5.10
CA LEU A 28 1.98 25.95 -4.71
C LEU A 28 2.21 25.94 -3.19
N GLN A 29 1.97 27.07 -2.54
CA GLN A 29 2.06 27.16 -1.09
C GLN A 29 1.03 26.25 -0.40
N ALA A 30 -0.19 26.18 -0.94
CA ALA A 30 -1.21 25.27 -0.44
C ALA A 30 -0.81 23.81 -0.63
N LEU A 31 -0.30 23.43 -1.81
CA LEU A 31 0.18 22.06 -2.08
C LEU A 31 1.38 21.67 -1.22
N ALA A 32 2.33 22.58 -1.04
CA ALA A 32 3.49 22.36 -0.16
C ALA A 32 3.00 22.12 1.29
N MET A 33 2.22 23.05 1.83
CA MET A 33 1.80 23.04 3.24
C MET A 33 0.84 21.90 3.57
N LEU A 34 -0.08 21.55 2.67
CA LEU A 34 -1.14 20.56 2.94
C LEU A 34 -0.78 19.14 2.50
N LYS A 35 0.23 18.98 1.64
CA LYS A 35 0.61 17.67 1.09
C LYS A 35 2.10 17.46 1.17
N TYR A 36 2.87 18.14 0.32
CA TYR A 36 4.17 17.64 -0.09
C TYR A 36 5.30 17.91 0.89
N ASP A 37 5.23 18.95 1.73
CA ASP A 37 6.26 19.22 2.75
C ASP A 37 6.24 18.19 3.88
N GLU A 38 5.21 17.34 3.98
CA GLU A 38 5.17 16.19 4.90
C GLU A 38 6.04 15.01 4.40
N TYR A 39 6.58 15.07 3.18
CA TYR A 39 7.39 13.99 2.64
C TYR A 39 8.71 13.83 3.40
N GLN A 40 8.90 12.68 4.03
CA GLN A 40 9.96 12.45 5.02
C GLN A 40 11.35 12.26 4.42
N GLN A 41 11.45 11.97 3.12
CA GLN A 41 12.74 11.71 2.48
C GLN A 41 13.38 12.94 1.82
N PHE A 42 12.82 14.13 2.03
CA PHE A 42 13.54 15.35 1.69
C PHE A 42 14.79 15.53 2.57
N SER A 43 15.88 15.98 1.95
CA SER A 43 17.11 16.28 2.68
C SER A 43 16.90 17.43 3.67
N PRO A 44 17.69 17.52 4.75
CA PRO A 44 17.55 18.59 5.74
C PRO A 44 17.53 19.98 5.11
N GLY A 45 16.46 20.72 5.37
CA GLY A 45 16.28 22.08 4.89
C GLY A 45 15.90 22.20 3.42
N MET A 46 15.52 21.09 2.77
CA MET A 46 14.85 21.03 1.47
C MET A 46 13.33 20.86 1.64
N ARG A 47 12.56 21.54 0.81
CA ARG A 47 11.08 21.47 0.77
C ARG A 47 10.56 21.21 -0.63
N PHE A 48 9.25 20.97 -0.75
CA PHE A 48 8.61 20.64 -2.02
C PHE A 48 8.89 21.66 -3.13
N VAL A 49 8.73 22.96 -2.85
CA VAL A 49 8.89 24.01 -3.89
C VAL A 49 10.32 24.05 -4.44
N GLU A 50 11.32 23.85 -3.57
CA GLU A 50 12.73 23.78 -3.95
C GLU A 50 13.01 22.53 -4.78
N SER A 51 12.51 21.37 -4.32
CA SER A 51 12.61 20.11 -5.04
C SER A 51 11.96 20.19 -6.42
N LEU A 52 10.79 20.83 -6.51
CA LEU A 52 10.06 21.04 -7.77
C LEU A 52 10.83 21.92 -8.73
N ALA A 53 11.39 23.04 -8.26
CA ALA A 53 12.18 23.94 -9.11
C ALA A 53 13.41 23.21 -9.69
N LEU A 54 14.07 22.41 -8.87
CA LEU A 54 15.26 21.66 -9.29
C LEU A 54 14.91 20.48 -10.20
N TRP A 55 13.77 19.83 -9.94
CA TRP A 55 13.23 18.76 -10.78
C TRP A 55 12.82 19.27 -12.16
N LEU A 56 12.10 20.40 -12.24
CA LEU A 56 11.72 21.01 -13.51
C LEU A 56 12.91 21.60 -14.25
N GLY A 57 13.89 22.15 -13.52
CA GLY A 57 15.09 22.75 -14.10
C GLY A 57 15.98 21.76 -14.88
N GLN A 58 15.80 20.46 -14.66
CA GLN A 58 16.54 19.42 -15.39
C GLN A 58 16.00 19.18 -16.81
N PHE A 59 14.78 19.62 -17.12
CA PHE A 59 14.18 19.44 -18.44
C PHE A 59 14.65 20.53 -19.40
N GLU A 60 15.05 20.12 -20.60
CA GLU A 60 15.68 20.94 -21.63
C GLU A 60 14.75 22.06 -22.12
N SER A 61 13.52 21.70 -22.50
CA SER A 61 12.59 22.64 -23.11
C SER A 61 11.59 23.22 -22.11
N LEU A 62 11.14 24.46 -22.38
CA LEU A 62 10.09 25.09 -21.59
C LEU A 62 8.74 24.36 -21.71
N ALA A 63 8.49 23.68 -22.84
CA ALA A 63 7.29 22.88 -23.04
C ALA A 63 7.26 21.67 -22.10
N GLU A 64 8.36 20.92 -22.02
CA GLU A 64 8.49 19.79 -21.08
C GLU A 64 8.29 20.24 -19.63
N ARG A 65 8.88 21.38 -19.24
CA ARG A 65 8.68 21.94 -17.89
C ARG A 65 7.22 22.25 -17.59
N ARG A 66 6.49 22.81 -18.56
CA ARG A 66 5.06 23.12 -18.41
C ARG A 66 4.21 21.86 -18.31
N ASP A 67 4.48 20.85 -19.13
CA ASP A 67 3.73 19.59 -19.10
C ASP A 67 4.01 18.81 -17.79
N ALA A 68 5.26 18.78 -17.34
CA ALA A 68 5.65 18.19 -16.07
C ALA A 68 5.07 18.94 -14.86
N TYR A 69 5.00 20.28 -14.93
CA TYR A 69 4.36 21.10 -13.91
C TYR A 69 2.85 20.83 -13.83
N GLU A 70 2.17 20.82 -14.99
CA GLU A 70 0.73 20.50 -15.10
C GLU A 70 0.42 19.11 -14.52
N PHE A 71 1.28 18.13 -14.80
CA PHE A 71 1.20 16.80 -14.23
C PHE A 71 1.24 16.82 -12.68
N VAL A 72 2.17 17.57 -12.08
CA VAL A 72 2.30 17.68 -10.63
C VAL A 72 1.06 18.32 -9.99
N LEU A 73 0.47 19.32 -10.64
CA LEU A 73 -0.72 19.99 -10.14
C LEU A 73 -1.98 19.12 -10.24
N ASN A 74 -2.16 18.43 -11.36
CA ASN A 74 -3.46 17.85 -11.72
C ASN A 74 -3.57 16.35 -11.49
N ARG A 75 -2.44 15.63 -11.39
CA ARG A 75 -2.44 14.16 -11.43
C ARG A 75 -1.71 13.47 -10.28
N MET A 76 -0.86 14.18 -9.55
CA MET A 76 -0.15 13.61 -8.42
C MET A 76 -1.09 13.25 -7.28
N VAL A 77 -1.00 12.00 -6.85
CA VAL A 77 -1.64 11.46 -5.66
C VAL A 77 -0.60 11.43 -4.54
N PHE A 78 -0.92 12.08 -3.43
CA PHE A 78 -0.11 12.04 -2.22
C PHE A 78 -0.91 11.40 -1.10
N LEU A 79 -0.32 10.43 -0.41
CA LEU A 79 -0.91 9.79 0.75
C LEU A 79 -0.17 10.22 2.01
N SER A 80 -0.80 11.17 2.70
CA SER A 80 -0.29 11.76 3.94
C SER A 80 -0.19 10.75 5.08
N GLN A 81 0.51 11.14 6.14
CA GLN A 81 0.54 10.34 7.36
C GLN A 81 -0.86 10.22 7.98
N ALA A 82 -1.64 11.31 7.96
CA ALA A 82 -2.98 11.37 8.52
C ALA A 82 -3.96 10.46 7.78
N GLU A 83 -3.92 10.44 6.44
CA GLU A 83 -4.77 9.55 5.63
C GLU A 83 -4.42 8.08 5.86
N MET A 84 -3.12 7.72 5.81
CA MET A 84 -2.70 6.34 6.08
C MET A 84 -3.05 5.91 7.50
N ALA A 85 -3.00 6.83 8.46
CA ALA A 85 -3.43 6.58 9.83
C ALA A 85 -4.95 6.35 9.91
N HIS A 86 -5.73 7.18 9.21
CA HIS A 86 -7.17 7.03 9.13
C HIS A 86 -7.56 5.69 8.52
N PHE A 87 -6.93 5.26 7.40
CA PHE A 87 -7.20 3.97 6.77
C PHE A 87 -6.95 2.79 7.72
N ALA A 88 -5.86 2.83 8.49
CA ALA A 88 -5.58 1.81 9.49
C ALA A 88 -6.60 1.80 10.64
N ALA A 89 -7.10 2.97 11.03
CA ALA A 89 -8.12 3.10 12.07
C ALA A 89 -9.47 2.52 11.62
N VAL A 90 -9.89 2.78 10.39
CA VAL A 90 -11.21 2.35 9.88
C VAL A 90 -11.22 0.93 9.30
N ALA A 91 -10.05 0.31 9.07
CA ALA A 91 -9.95 -1.02 8.50
C ALA A 91 -10.78 -2.08 9.23
N TYR A 92 -10.89 -2.01 10.56
CA TYR A 92 -11.78 -2.89 11.31
C TYR A 92 -13.26 -2.52 11.21
N PRO A 93 -13.71 -1.33 11.66
CA PRO A 93 -15.14 -1.01 11.72
C PRO A 93 -15.82 -0.99 10.34
N ASP A 94 -15.09 -0.60 9.29
CA ASP A 94 -15.69 -0.34 7.97
C ASP A 94 -15.46 -1.47 6.97
N ILE A 95 -14.43 -2.31 7.16
CA ILE A 95 -14.11 -3.41 6.24
C ILE A 95 -14.24 -4.77 6.92
N ILE A 96 -13.45 -5.03 7.97
CA ILE A 96 -13.37 -6.37 8.56
C ILE A 96 -14.67 -6.73 9.30
N ARG A 97 -15.17 -5.84 10.15
CA ARG A 97 -16.36 -6.10 10.96
C ARG A 97 -17.61 -6.34 10.08
N PRO A 98 -17.86 -5.59 9.00
CA PRO A 98 -18.92 -5.92 8.04
C PRO A 98 -18.79 -7.29 7.37
N VAL A 99 -17.56 -7.73 7.07
CA VAL A 99 -17.31 -9.11 6.58
C VAL A 99 -17.67 -10.14 7.64
N LEU A 100 -17.26 -9.93 8.90
CA LEU A 100 -17.62 -10.81 10.01
C LEU A 100 -19.13 -10.84 10.27
N ILE A 101 -19.81 -9.69 10.21
CA ILE A 101 -21.28 -9.59 10.32
C ILE A 101 -21.93 -10.38 9.19
N SER A 102 -21.45 -10.24 7.96
CA SER A 102 -21.99 -10.96 6.80
C SER A 102 -21.81 -12.47 6.92
N HIS A 103 -20.70 -12.93 7.50
CA HIS A 103 -20.48 -14.35 7.81
C HIS A 103 -21.42 -14.84 8.91
N ALA A 104 -21.51 -14.13 10.04
CA ALA A 104 -22.43 -14.47 11.12
C ALA A 104 -23.89 -14.50 10.67
N ALA A 105 -24.29 -13.57 9.78
CA ALA A 105 -25.64 -13.53 9.22
C ALA A 105 -25.96 -14.81 8.42
N LYS A 106 -25.01 -15.28 7.59
CA LYS A 106 -25.17 -16.52 6.83
C LYS A 106 -25.28 -17.72 7.76
N ASP A 107 -24.41 -17.82 8.75
CA ASP A 107 -24.38 -18.94 9.70
C ASP A 107 -25.66 -18.99 10.56
N ALA A 108 -26.13 -17.83 11.02
CA ALA A 108 -27.36 -17.69 11.80
C ALA A 108 -28.65 -17.68 10.94
N GLN A 109 -28.55 -17.84 9.62
CA GLN A 109 -29.67 -17.76 8.66
C GLN A 109 -30.51 -16.47 8.80
N LEU A 110 -29.83 -15.34 9.07
CA LEU A 110 -30.44 -14.02 9.17
C LEU A 110 -30.15 -13.18 7.91
N ALA A 111 -31.07 -12.29 7.57
CA ALA A 111 -30.82 -11.33 6.51
C ALA A 111 -29.71 -10.34 6.94
N PRO A 112 -28.73 -9.99 6.07
CA PRO A 112 -27.56 -9.17 6.44
C PRO A 112 -27.87 -7.79 7.03
N PHE A 113 -29.05 -7.22 6.71
CA PHE A 113 -29.48 -5.92 7.22
C PHE A 113 -30.00 -5.94 8.65
N TYR A 114 -30.22 -7.11 9.27
CA TYR A 114 -30.59 -7.22 10.69
C TYR A 114 -29.37 -7.12 11.63
N VAL A 115 -28.56 -6.08 11.46
CA VAL A 115 -27.24 -5.94 12.10
C VAL A 115 -27.31 -6.08 13.62
N SER A 116 -28.24 -5.40 14.30
CA SER A 116 -28.37 -5.50 15.77
C SER A 116 -28.68 -6.92 16.24
N LYS A 117 -29.51 -7.67 15.50
CA LYS A 117 -29.82 -9.06 15.82
C LYS A 117 -28.60 -9.96 15.61
N ILE A 118 -27.88 -9.77 14.49
CA ILE A 118 -26.66 -10.52 14.16
C ILE A 118 -25.58 -10.32 15.22
N LEU A 119 -25.33 -9.07 15.63
CA LEU A 119 -24.35 -8.76 16.68
C LEU A 119 -24.69 -9.42 18.02
N GLY A 120 -25.97 -9.70 18.27
CA GLY A 120 -26.45 -10.39 19.45
C GLY A 120 -26.29 -11.90 19.43
N THR A 121 -25.97 -12.53 18.29
CA THR A 121 -25.92 -13.99 18.18
C THR A 121 -24.61 -14.59 18.69
N GLU A 122 -24.63 -15.88 19.01
CA GLU A 122 -23.43 -16.62 19.43
C GLU A 122 -22.44 -16.79 18.27
N GLU A 123 -22.93 -16.89 17.04
CA GLU A 123 -22.10 -17.00 15.83
C GLU A 123 -21.22 -15.75 15.66
N PHE A 124 -21.78 -14.55 15.82
CA PHE A 124 -20.99 -13.32 15.72
C PHE A 124 -19.96 -13.21 16.86
N ARG A 125 -20.37 -13.50 18.11
CA ARG A 125 -19.43 -13.48 19.26
C ARG A 125 -18.28 -14.46 19.04
N ARG A 126 -18.57 -15.68 18.58
CA ARG A 126 -17.57 -16.69 18.23
C ARG A 126 -16.64 -16.19 17.14
N LEU A 127 -17.15 -15.62 16.05
CA LEU A 127 -16.30 -15.07 14.98
C LEU A 127 -15.40 -13.96 15.52
N GLN A 128 -15.94 -13.02 16.30
CA GLN A 128 -15.17 -11.93 16.88
C GLN A 128 -14.07 -12.43 17.82
N ASP A 129 -14.35 -13.42 18.66
CA ASP A 129 -13.41 -13.93 19.67
C ASP A 129 -12.32 -14.85 19.10
N THR A 130 -12.60 -15.48 17.96
CA THR A 130 -11.70 -16.45 17.29
C THR A 130 -11.11 -15.90 15.99
N SER A 131 -11.20 -14.59 15.76
CA SER A 131 -10.50 -13.89 14.68
C SER A 131 -9.18 -13.33 15.17
N PHE A 132 -8.12 -13.48 14.38
CA PHE A 132 -6.77 -12.98 14.70
C PHE A 132 -6.25 -12.07 13.59
N PHE A 133 -5.55 -11.01 13.98
CA PHE A 133 -5.11 -9.93 13.09
C PHE A 133 -3.59 -9.86 13.07
N LEU A 134 -2.97 -10.03 11.91
CA LEU A 134 -1.52 -10.13 11.76
C LEU A 134 -1.02 -9.10 10.73
N GLY A 135 0.07 -8.42 11.04
CA GLY A 135 0.76 -7.58 10.06
C GLY A 135 1.47 -8.42 9.00
N LEU A 136 1.14 -8.20 7.73
CA LEU A 136 1.78 -8.83 6.56
C LEU A 136 3.08 -8.10 6.15
N SER A 137 3.29 -6.88 6.65
CA SER A 137 4.51 -6.12 6.49
C SER A 137 4.77 -5.22 7.69
N ASP A 138 5.99 -4.70 7.81
CA ASP A 138 6.35 -3.68 8.80
C ASP A 138 5.51 -2.40 8.64
N GLY A 139 5.00 -2.16 7.42
CA GLY A 139 4.16 -1.02 7.09
C GLY A 139 2.72 -1.14 7.60
N ALA A 140 2.28 -2.31 8.07
CA ALA A 140 0.88 -2.61 8.40
C ALA A 140 0.25 -1.77 9.53
N ARG A 141 1.00 -0.89 10.20
CA ARG A 141 0.50 0.04 11.24
C ARG A 141 -0.31 -0.64 12.34
N ILE A 142 0.12 -1.84 12.75
CA ILE A 142 -0.59 -2.68 13.73
C ILE A 142 -0.76 -1.97 15.07
N ASP A 143 0.19 -1.13 15.45
CA ASP A 143 0.11 -0.33 16.67
C ASP A 143 -1.06 0.67 16.62
N LEU A 144 -1.29 1.30 15.48
CA LEU A 144 -2.39 2.23 15.28
C LEU A 144 -3.73 1.49 15.13
N PHE A 145 -3.75 0.40 14.37
CA PHE A 145 -4.92 -0.48 14.26
C PHE A 145 -5.40 -0.93 15.65
N ARG A 146 -4.47 -1.34 16.51
CA ARG A 146 -4.76 -1.75 17.90
C ARG A 146 -5.33 -0.63 18.75
N ARG A 147 -4.73 0.58 18.69
CA ARG A 147 -5.19 1.72 19.50
C ARG A 147 -6.57 2.24 19.09
N SER A 148 -6.91 2.09 17.81
CA SER A 148 -8.16 2.60 17.24
C SER A 148 -9.35 1.66 17.48
N ASN A 149 -9.09 0.35 17.62
CA ASN A 149 -10.12 -0.68 17.70
C ASN A 149 -10.14 -1.34 19.09
N LYS A 150 -10.67 -0.61 20.08
CA LYS A 150 -10.67 -1.00 21.51
C LYS A 150 -11.59 -2.18 21.83
N GLU A 151 -12.50 -2.50 20.93
CA GLU A 151 -13.38 -3.67 21.00
C GLU A 151 -12.66 -4.99 20.72
N LEU A 152 -11.43 -4.93 20.18
CA LEU A 152 -10.58 -6.09 19.96
C LEU A 152 -9.66 -6.33 21.15
N SER A 153 -9.44 -7.59 21.50
CA SER A 153 -8.48 -7.95 22.53
C SER A 153 -7.05 -7.82 22.02
N HIS A 154 -6.13 -7.36 22.88
CA HIS A 154 -4.71 -7.23 22.55
C HIS A 154 -4.09 -8.57 22.12
N GLU A 155 -4.51 -9.67 22.73
CA GLU A 155 -4.06 -11.04 22.41
C GLU A 155 -4.55 -11.54 21.04
N GLN A 156 -5.41 -10.80 20.34
CA GLN A 156 -5.84 -11.14 18.98
C GLN A 156 -4.97 -10.46 17.92
N ILE A 157 -4.14 -9.49 18.30
CA ILE A 157 -3.47 -8.58 17.38
C ILE A 157 -1.96 -8.79 17.46
N PHE A 158 -1.38 -9.26 16.36
CA PHE A 158 0.03 -9.57 16.22
C PHE A 158 0.71 -8.63 15.23
N THR A 159 1.91 -8.18 15.58
CA THR A 159 2.70 -7.26 14.74
C THR A 159 3.21 -7.90 13.45
N SER A 160 3.39 -9.22 13.44
CA SER A 160 3.89 -9.98 12.30
C SER A 160 3.07 -11.26 12.13
N TYR A 161 3.00 -11.75 10.89
CA TYR A 161 2.48 -13.08 10.55
C TYR A 161 3.45 -14.22 10.90
N GLU A 162 4.69 -13.90 11.25
CA GLU A 162 5.68 -14.87 11.70
C GLU A 162 5.54 -15.12 13.21
N LEU A 163 4.63 -16.03 13.58
CA LEU A 163 4.40 -16.41 14.97
C LEU A 163 5.34 -17.53 15.43
N SER A 164 5.84 -17.41 16.66
CA SER A 164 6.57 -18.49 17.33
C SER A 164 5.62 -19.59 17.82
N THR A 165 6.17 -20.76 18.14
CA THR A 165 5.41 -21.89 18.68
C THR A 165 4.75 -21.54 20.02
N GLU A 166 5.39 -20.71 20.85
CA GLU A 166 4.83 -20.22 22.11
C GLU A 166 3.59 -19.36 21.86
N LYS A 167 3.63 -18.47 20.86
CA LYS A 167 2.48 -17.62 20.50
C LYS A 167 1.31 -18.44 19.95
N LEU A 168 1.58 -19.47 19.18
CA LEU A 168 0.53 -20.40 18.72
C LEU A 168 -0.09 -21.17 19.87
N SER A 169 0.71 -21.58 20.86
CA SER A 169 0.22 -22.22 22.09
C SER A 169 -0.67 -21.28 22.93
N GLU A 170 -0.27 -20.00 23.06
CA GLU A 170 -1.09 -18.96 23.70
C GLU A 170 -2.45 -18.79 22.99
N ILE A 171 -2.45 -18.73 21.65
CA ILE A 171 -3.68 -18.65 20.86
C ILE A 171 -4.57 -19.87 21.11
N ARG A 172 -4.01 -21.09 21.05
CA ARG A 172 -4.76 -22.33 21.29
C ARG A 172 -5.38 -22.34 22.69
N LYS A 173 -4.60 -21.97 23.70
CA LYS A 173 -5.07 -21.88 25.09
C LYS A 173 -6.23 -20.90 25.20
N ARG A 174 -6.13 -19.71 24.60
CA ARG A 174 -7.20 -18.72 24.58
C ARG A 174 -8.47 -19.24 23.92
N LEU A 175 -8.36 -19.93 22.78
CA LEU A 175 -9.51 -20.56 22.12
C LEU A 175 -10.20 -21.53 23.10
N THR A 176 -9.42 -22.37 23.77
CA THR A 176 -9.91 -23.38 24.72
C THR A 176 -10.57 -22.74 25.95
N ASP A 177 -9.93 -21.74 26.56
CA ASP A 177 -10.42 -21.01 27.74
C ASP A 177 -11.75 -20.28 27.46
N ARG A 178 -12.01 -19.90 26.20
CA ARG A 178 -13.28 -19.31 25.76
C ARG A 178 -14.32 -20.34 25.31
N GLY A 179 -14.08 -21.63 25.55
CA GLY A 179 -14.99 -22.72 25.19
C GLY A 179 -15.01 -23.04 23.70
N HIS A 180 -14.00 -22.60 22.94
CA HIS A 180 -13.86 -22.95 21.53
C HIS A 180 -12.91 -24.14 21.41
N SER A 181 -13.46 -25.31 21.10
CA SER A 181 -12.71 -26.55 20.87
C SER A 181 -12.18 -26.69 19.43
N GLY A 182 -12.32 -25.65 18.61
CA GLY A 182 -12.01 -25.66 17.18
C GLY A 182 -10.92 -24.67 16.77
N SER A 183 -10.61 -24.63 15.48
CA SER A 183 -9.65 -23.68 14.90
C SER A 183 -10.16 -22.24 14.96
N ALA A 184 -9.24 -21.30 14.75
CA ALA A 184 -9.57 -19.89 14.50
C ALA A 184 -10.59 -19.78 13.37
N SER A 185 -11.58 -18.90 13.51
CA SER A 185 -12.59 -18.71 12.46
C SER A 185 -12.04 -17.89 11.30
N THR A 186 -11.20 -16.89 11.58
CA THR A 186 -10.67 -16.01 10.54
C THR A 186 -9.28 -15.51 10.92
N LEU A 187 -8.35 -15.60 9.98
CA LEU A 187 -7.07 -14.90 10.04
C LEU A 187 -7.14 -13.68 9.14
N VAL A 188 -6.82 -12.52 9.68
CA VAL A 188 -6.83 -11.24 8.98
C VAL A 188 -5.39 -10.77 8.79
N LEU A 189 -4.95 -10.65 7.54
CA LEU A 189 -3.63 -10.15 7.18
C LEU A 189 -3.74 -8.68 6.77
N LEU A 190 -3.05 -7.80 7.48
CA LEU A 190 -3.06 -6.35 7.26
C LEU A 190 -1.80 -5.91 6.52
N ASP A 191 -1.93 -5.11 5.46
CA ASP A 191 -0.79 -4.46 4.79
C ASP A 191 -1.14 -3.02 4.41
N ASP A 192 -0.14 -2.15 4.28
CA ASP A 192 -0.38 -0.73 4.01
C ASP A 192 -0.64 -0.41 2.54
N PHE A 193 0.19 -0.94 1.64
CA PHE A 193 0.12 -0.60 0.23
C PHE A 193 0.47 -1.78 -0.69
N SER A 194 -0.34 -1.98 -1.73
CA SER A 194 -0.04 -2.92 -2.82
C SER A 194 -0.28 -2.29 -4.19
N ALA A 195 0.77 -2.19 -4.99
CA ALA A 195 0.70 -1.62 -6.34
C ALA A 195 0.55 -2.67 -7.46
N SER A 196 1.34 -3.75 -7.43
CA SER A 196 1.30 -4.80 -8.45
C SER A 196 0.74 -6.14 -7.93
N GLY A 197 0.46 -6.25 -6.63
CA GLY A 197 0.07 -7.51 -5.99
C GLY A 197 1.20 -8.54 -5.81
N THR A 198 2.28 -8.45 -6.59
CA THR A 198 3.34 -9.49 -6.70
C THR A 198 3.99 -9.88 -5.36
N SER A 199 4.23 -8.93 -4.46
CA SER A 199 4.82 -9.23 -3.15
C SER A 199 3.79 -9.79 -2.15
N CYS A 200 2.53 -9.41 -2.29
CA CYS A 200 1.43 -9.87 -1.44
C CYS A 200 1.01 -11.29 -1.83
N LEU A 201 0.39 -11.41 -3.01
CA LEU A 201 -0.08 -12.66 -3.60
C LEU A 201 -0.28 -12.46 -5.11
N SER A 202 0.21 -13.38 -5.93
CA SER A 202 -0.04 -13.40 -7.37
C SER A 202 0.01 -14.83 -7.92
N ASP A 203 -0.56 -15.01 -9.10
CA ASP A 203 -0.37 -16.22 -9.92
C ASP A 203 0.87 -16.07 -10.82
N ASP A 204 1.74 -17.08 -10.81
CA ASP A 204 2.91 -17.24 -11.66
C ASP A 204 2.81 -18.60 -12.38
N GLN A 205 2.16 -18.63 -13.54
CA GLN A 205 1.96 -19.82 -14.38
C GLN A 205 1.26 -20.99 -13.66
N GLY A 206 0.18 -20.69 -12.92
CA GLY A 206 -0.58 -21.67 -12.16
C GLY A 206 0.01 -21.99 -10.80
N LYS A 207 1.01 -21.24 -10.34
CA LYS A 207 1.60 -21.37 -9.00
C LYS A 207 1.45 -20.07 -8.23
N ALA A 208 0.97 -20.16 -7.00
CA ALA A 208 0.87 -19.00 -6.14
C ALA A 208 2.27 -18.51 -5.69
N LYS A 209 2.46 -17.19 -5.68
CA LYS A 209 3.68 -16.52 -5.23
C LYS A 209 3.33 -15.34 -4.31
N GLY A 210 4.22 -15.02 -3.38
CA GLY A 210 4.07 -13.86 -2.48
C GLY A 210 4.11 -14.23 -1.00
N LYS A 211 3.99 -13.23 -0.13
CA LYS A 211 3.98 -13.39 1.33
C LYS A 211 2.80 -14.25 1.80
N VAL A 212 1.61 -14.06 1.23
CA VAL A 212 0.42 -14.83 1.64
C VAL A 212 0.57 -16.31 1.33
N LYS A 213 1.14 -16.65 0.15
CA LYS A 213 1.48 -18.04 -0.18
C LYS A 213 2.45 -18.65 0.81
N ARG A 214 3.54 -17.95 1.15
CA ARG A 214 4.51 -18.41 2.17
C ARG A 214 3.87 -18.59 3.54
N PHE A 215 2.91 -17.75 3.90
CA PHE A 215 2.15 -17.88 5.13
C PHE A 215 1.26 -19.14 5.12
N VAL A 216 0.51 -19.38 4.05
CA VAL A 216 -0.31 -20.58 3.89
C VAL A 216 0.53 -21.85 3.90
N GLU A 217 1.66 -21.89 3.19
CA GLU A 217 2.57 -23.03 3.23
C GLU A 217 3.09 -23.32 4.62
N ARG A 218 3.41 -22.26 5.40
CA ARG A 218 3.85 -22.40 6.79
C ARG A 218 2.76 -22.99 7.66
N ILE A 219 1.52 -22.57 7.47
CA ILE A 219 0.36 -23.15 8.17
C ILE A 219 0.22 -24.64 7.84
N CYS A 220 0.25 -24.99 6.55
CA CYS A 220 0.04 -26.37 6.10
C CYS A 220 1.19 -27.32 6.46
N SER A 221 2.41 -26.81 6.65
CA SER A 221 3.61 -27.61 6.94
C SER A 221 3.96 -27.72 8.43
N SER A 222 3.37 -26.89 9.31
CA SER A 222 3.65 -26.89 10.75
C SER A 222 2.53 -27.56 11.53
N LYS A 223 2.93 -28.50 12.40
CA LYS A 223 2.00 -29.17 13.31
C LYS A 223 1.37 -28.19 14.30
N GLU A 224 2.14 -27.23 14.79
CA GLU A 224 1.72 -26.20 15.74
C GLU A 224 0.65 -25.27 15.13
N TRP A 225 0.79 -24.95 13.85
CA TRP A 225 -0.25 -24.22 13.12
C TRP A 225 -1.51 -25.06 12.91
N GLY A 226 -1.38 -26.37 12.67
CA GLY A 226 -2.52 -27.29 12.53
C GLY A 226 -3.40 -27.39 13.79
N ASP A 227 -2.86 -27.07 14.96
CA ASP A 227 -3.62 -26.99 16.22
C ASP A 227 -4.46 -25.71 16.35
N VAL A 228 -4.18 -24.68 15.53
CA VAL A 228 -4.82 -23.36 15.58
C VAL A 228 -5.66 -23.09 14.34
N VAL A 229 -5.25 -23.61 13.18
CA VAL A 229 -5.79 -23.27 11.86
C VAL A 229 -6.12 -24.54 11.11
N SER A 230 -7.30 -24.57 10.48
CA SER A 230 -7.71 -25.69 9.64
C SER A 230 -8.47 -25.17 8.43
N PHE A 231 -7.91 -25.31 7.23
CA PHE A 231 -8.61 -24.97 5.99
C PHE A 231 -9.53 -26.11 5.55
N PRO A 232 -10.75 -25.84 5.04
CA PRO A 232 -11.36 -24.54 4.76
C PRO A 232 -12.11 -23.89 5.95
N ALA A 233 -12.13 -24.51 7.13
CA ALA A 233 -12.91 -24.01 8.28
C ALA A 233 -12.46 -22.63 8.77
N THR A 234 -11.15 -22.37 8.73
CA THR A 234 -10.54 -21.06 8.97
C THR A 234 -10.51 -20.26 7.68
N LYS A 235 -11.15 -19.10 7.67
CA LYS A 235 -11.09 -18.17 6.53
C LYS A 235 -9.84 -17.30 6.57
N LEU A 236 -9.35 -16.89 5.41
CA LEU A 236 -8.25 -15.95 5.28
C LEU A 236 -8.76 -14.64 4.66
N LEU A 237 -8.54 -13.53 5.35
CA LEU A 237 -8.94 -12.20 4.92
C LEU A 237 -7.68 -11.34 4.76
N VAL A 238 -7.41 -10.85 3.56
CA VAL A 238 -6.34 -9.87 3.32
C VAL A 238 -6.98 -8.49 3.25
N VAL A 239 -6.54 -7.55 4.08
CA VAL A 239 -6.99 -6.16 4.05
C VAL A 239 -5.82 -5.24 3.79
N LEU A 240 -5.91 -4.52 2.67
CA LEU A 240 -4.93 -3.53 2.24
C LEU A 240 -5.47 -2.14 2.54
N TYR A 241 -4.69 -1.28 3.19
CA TYR A 241 -5.14 0.11 3.38
C TYR A 241 -5.26 0.84 2.05
N VAL A 242 -4.29 0.65 1.16
CA VAL A 242 -4.31 1.19 -0.19
C VAL A 242 -3.91 0.12 -1.21
N ALA A 243 -4.66 -0.01 -2.29
CA ALA A 243 -4.31 -0.92 -3.38
C ALA A 243 -4.79 -0.39 -4.73
N THR A 244 -4.03 -0.70 -5.78
CA THR A 244 -4.50 -0.48 -7.15
C THR A 244 -5.49 -1.56 -7.57
N GLU A 245 -6.38 -1.26 -8.52
CA GLU A 245 -7.21 -2.28 -9.17
C GLU A 245 -6.37 -3.42 -9.73
N PHE A 246 -5.26 -3.09 -10.38
CA PHE A 246 -4.31 -4.06 -10.92
C PHE A 246 -3.75 -5.03 -9.85
N ALA A 247 -3.44 -4.54 -8.64
CA ALA A 247 -2.99 -5.37 -7.53
C ALA A 247 -4.09 -6.29 -7.01
N LEU A 248 -5.31 -5.78 -6.87
CA LEU A 248 -6.44 -6.55 -6.38
C LEU A 248 -6.76 -7.71 -7.31
N ASP A 249 -6.74 -7.49 -8.62
CA ASP A 249 -6.94 -8.54 -9.62
C ASP A 249 -5.83 -9.60 -9.56
N ALA A 250 -4.57 -9.18 -9.40
CA ALA A 250 -3.45 -10.11 -9.27
C ALA A 250 -3.56 -10.97 -8.00
N ILE A 251 -3.94 -10.37 -6.88
CA ILE A 251 -4.15 -11.07 -5.60
C ILE A 251 -5.32 -12.04 -5.70
N GLN A 252 -6.41 -11.65 -6.35
CA GLN A 252 -7.58 -12.51 -6.53
C GLN A 252 -7.25 -13.75 -7.37
N LYS A 253 -6.42 -13.62 -8.42
CA LYS A 253 -5.93 -14.76 -9.21
C LYS A 253 -5.07 -15.69 -8.37
N GLY A 254 -4.13 -15.14 -7.59
CA GLY A 254 -3.30 -15.96 -6.70
C GLY A 254 -4.12 -16.64 -5.58
N ALA A 255 -5.21 -16.01 -5.13
CA ALA A 255 -6.14 -16.59 -4.18
C ALA A 255 -6.87 -17.82 -4.75
N GLN A 256 -7.25 -17.78 -6.02
CA GLN A 256 -7.84 -18.94 -6.71
C GLN A 256 -6.85 -20.12 -6.77
N VAL A 257 -5.58 -19.85 -7.05
CA VAL A 257 -4.54 -20.89 -7.03
C VAL A 257 -4.41 -21.52 -5.64
N LEU A 258 -4.31 -20.71 -4.57
CA LEU A 258 -4.24 -21.22 -3.20
C LEU A 258 -5.51 -21.98 -2.78
N HIS A 259 -6.67 -21.59 -3.29
CA HIS A 259 -7.91 -22.33 -3.09
C HIS A 259 -7.81 -23.74 -3.70
N HIS A 260 -7.30 -23.87 -4.92
CA HIS A 260 -7.11 -25.16 -5.57
C HIS A 260 -6.01 -26.01 -4.92
N GLU A 261 -4.91 -25.42 -4.49
CA GLU A 261 -3.76 -26.13 -3.90
C GLU A 261 -4.02 -26.58 -2.45
N HIS A 262 -4.71 -25.75 -1.66
CA HIS A 262 -4.80 -25.91 -0.20
C HIS A 262 -6.22 -25.79 0.37
N GLY A 263 -7.24 -25.56 -0.46
CA GLY A 263 -8.63 -25.39 0.00
C GLY A 263 -8.85 -24.11 0.80
N VAL A 264 -7.98 -23.10 0.68
CA VAL A 264 -8.09 -21.85 1.44
C VAL A 264 -9.24 -21.01 0.90
N ASP A 265 -10.15 -20.57 1.78
CA ASP A 265 -11.15 -19.53 1.47
C ASP A 265 -10.52 -18.16 1.75
N LEU A 266 -9.96 -17.54 0.70
CA LEU A 266 -9.24 -16.28 0.77
C LEU A 266 -10.06 -15.16 0.12
N THR A 267 -10.29 -14.09 0.87
CA THR A 267 -10.90 -12.85 0.36
C THR A 267 -9.94 -11.67 0.52
N VAL A 268 -9.92 -10.78 -0.47
CA VAL A 268 -9.11 -9.54 -0.43
C VAL A 268 -10.02 -8.33 -0.40
N HIS A 269 -9.72 -7.40 0.49
CA HIS A 269 -10.42 -6.13 0.64
C HIS A 269 -9.43 -4.97 0.67
N CYS A 270 -9.91 -3.79 0.29
CA CYS A 270 -9.12 -2.57 0.28
C CYS A 270 -9.93 -1.42 0.89
N VAL A 271 -9.29 -0.60 1.73
CA VAL A 271 -9.91 0.62 2.27
C VAL A 271 -9.98 1.69 1.20
N GLN A 272 -8.83 2.08 0.64
CA GLN A 272 -8.74 3.08 -0.43
C GLN A 272 -8.21 2.46 -1.72
N LYS A 273 -9.13 2.21 -2.66
CA LYS A 273 -8.80 1.70 -3.98
C LYS A 273 -8.28 2.82 -4.89
N LEU A 274 -7.18 2.57 -5.60
CA LEU A 274 -6.66 3.42 -6.67
C LEU A 274 -7.12 2.84 -8.01
N VAL A 275 -7.94 3.62 -8.73
CA VAL A 275 -8.51 3.23 -10.02
C VAL A 275 -7.44 3.24 -11.12
N ASP A 276 -7.59 2.38 -12.13
CA ASP A 276 -6.59 2.22 -13.20
C ASP A 276 -6.37 3.51 -14.02
N GLY A 277 -7.39 4.38 -14.10
CA GLY A 277 -7.34 5.63 -14.87
C GLY A 277 -6.32 6.67 -14.41
N ILE A 278 -5.67 6.49 -13.25
CA ILE A 278 -4.60 7.40 -12.82
C ILE A 278 -3.25 7.09 -13.49
N ARG A 279 -3.08 5.87 -14.01
CA ARG A 279 -1.80 5.36 -14.49
C ARG A 279 -1.34 6.11 -15.75
N ILE A 280 -0.03 6.23 -15.89
CA ILE A 280 0.64 6.64 -17.12
C ILE A 280 1.42 5.44 -17.64
N THR A 281 1.07 4.98 -18.83
CA THR A 281 1.71 3.85 -19.49
C THR A 281 2.27 4.28 -20.83
N SER A 282 3.20 3.49 -21.38
CA SER A 282 3.75 3.71 -22.72
C SER A 282 2.70 3.72 -23.82
N ALA A 283 1.58 3.01 -23.62
CA ALA A 283 0.47 2.96 -24.56
C ALA A 283 -0.42 4.22 -24.52
N ALA A 284 -0.33 5.03 -23.46
CA ALA A 284 -1.09 6.26 -23.35
C ALA A 284 -0.37 7.37 -24.14
N ALA A 285 -1.11 8.06 -25.02
CA ALA A 285 -0.68 9.29 -25.67
C ALA A 285 -0.67 10.45 -24.65
N ASP A 286 0.22 10.34 -23.66
CA ASP A 286 0.35 11.27 -22.55
C ASP A 286 1.53 12.22 -22.78
N LYS A 287 1.38 13.47 -22.36
CA LYS A 287 2.46 14.46 -22.44
C LYS A 287 3.68 14.07 -21.59
N MET A 288 3.47 13.31 -20.52
CA MET A 288 4.56 12.80 -19.69
C MET A 288 5.31 11.63 -20.33
N THR A 289 4.72 10.90 -21.28
CA THR A 289 5.32 9.69 -21.87
C THR A 289 6.69 10.01 -22.48
N SER A 290 6.78 11.06 -23.30
CA SER A 290 8.06 11.47 -23.90
C SER A 290 9.09 11.91 -22.86
N ILE A 291 8.68 12.67 -21.85
CA ILE A 291 9.56 13.13 -20.77
C ILE A 291 10.10 11.91 -19.98
N ILE A 292 9.25 10.95 -19.66
CA ILE A 292 9.66 9.74 -18.96
C ILE A 292 10.71 8.97 -19.77
N GLU A 293 10.46 8.74 -21.05
CA GLU A 293 11.36 7.98 -21.93
C GLU A 293 12.69 8.70 -22.18
N THR A 294 12.65 10.01 -22.46
CA THR A 294 13.84 10.81 -22.74
C THR A 294 14.76 10.87 -21.51
N TYR A 295 14.20 11.08 -20.32
CA TYR A 295 14.99 11.30 -19.12
C TYR A 295 15.29 10.01 -18.35
N TYR A 296 14.65 8.88 -18.62
CA TYR A 296 14.96 7.61 -17.96
C TYR A 296 16.46 7.26 -18.02
N ASP A 297 16.99 6.78 -16.90
CA ASP A 297 18.37 6.35 -16.74
C ASP A 297 18.46 4.82 -16.87
N PRO A 298 18.97 4.27 -17.99
CA PRO A 298 19.03 2.83 -18.19
C PRO A 298 19.95 2.11 -17.20
N SER A 299 20.87 2.82 -16.53
CA SER A 299 21.73 2.20 -15.51
C SER A 299 20.97 1.84 -14.22
N ALA A 300 19.76 2.39 -14.03
CA ALA A 300 18.95 2.11 -12.85
C ALA A 300 18.62 0.61 -12.67
N LYS A 301 18.49 -0.15 -13.77
CA LYS A 301 18.25 -1.60 -13.70
C LYS A 301 19.43 -2.39 -13.15
N ASP A 302 20.65 -1.88 -13.31
CA ASP A 302 21.87 -2.56 -12.84
C ASP A 302 21.93 -2.56 -11.31
N MET A 303 21.32 -1.54 -10.69
CA MET A 303 21.14 -1.46 -9.24
C MET A 303 20.05 -2.38 -8.71
N HIS A 304 19.10 -2.78 -9.56
CA HIS A 304 17.94 -3.59 -9.20
C HIS A 304 17.66 -4.74 -10.18
N PRO A 305 18.53 -5.78 -10.19
CA PRO A 305 18.39 -6.93 -11.08
C PRO A 305 17.03 -7.64 -10.93
N GLU A 306 16.41 -7.57 -9.75
CA GLU A 306 15.09 -8.15 -9.47
C GLU A 306 13.94 -7.52 -10.29
N TRP A 307 14.17 -6.39 -10.95
CA TRP A 307 13.20 -5.79 -11.85
C TRP A 307 13.08 -6.54 -13.18
N GLY A 308 14.13 -7.27 -13.58
CA GLY A 308 14.14 -8.05 -14.81
C GLY A 308 14.14 -7.21 -16.09
N GLY A 309 14.44 -5.91 -16.00
CA GLY A 309 14.45 -4.99 -17.13
C GLY A 309 14.32 -3.52 -16.72
N ASP A 310 14.15 -2.67 -17.73
CA ASP A 310 13.95 -1.24 -17.55
C ASP A 310 12.55 -0.92 -16.99
N VAL A 311 12.46 0.09 -16.12
CA VAL A 311 11.21 0.45 -15.43
C VAL A 311 10.88 1.96 -15.51
N PRO A 312 10.87 2.58 -16.70
CA PRO A 312 10.57 4.02 -16.84
C PRO A 312 9.21 4.41 -16.23
N TYR A 313 8.21 3.55 -16.39
CA TYR A 313 6.88 3.70 -15.80
C TYR A 313 6.75 3.05 -14.42
N GLY A 314 7.85 2.74 -13.75
CA GLY A 314 7.86 2.05 -12.46
C GLY A 314 7.75 0.53 -12.57
N TYR A 315 8.07 -0.14 -11.46
CA TYR A 315 8.09 -1.60 -11.35
C TYR A 315 6.75 -2.22 -11.77
N LYS A 316 6.82 -3.26 -12.60
CA LYS A 316 5.67 -3.94 -13.22
C LYS A 316 4.76 -2.99 -14.04
N GLU A 317 5.34 -1.92 -14.59
CA GLU A 317 4.65 -0.93 -15.44
C GLU A 317 3.39 -0.36 -14.76
N CYS A 318 3.44 -0.20 -13.44
CA CYS A 318 2.29 0.30 -12.69
C CYS A 318 1.98 1.76 -13.05
N GLY A 319 2.97 2.56 -13.43
CA GLY A 319 2.74 3.89 -14.01
C GLY A 319 2.16 4.90 -13.04
N LEU A 320 2.38 4.73 -11.73
CA LEU A 320 1.61 5.47 -10.74
C LEU A 320 2.13 6.91 -10.55
N PRO A 321 1.26 7.93 -10.64
CA PRO A 321 1.60 9.27 -10.19
C PRO A 321 1.42 9.38 -8.67
N LEU A 322 2.07 8.51 -7.90
CA LEU A 322 1.78 8.29 -6.47
C LEU A 322 3.02 8.48 -5.59
N VAL A 323 2.83 9.15 -4.45
CA VAL A 323 3.85 9.27 -3.39
C VAL A 323 3.19 9.00 -2.03
N LEU A 324 3.87 8.22 -1.17
CA LEU A 324 3.49 8.07 0.23
C LEU A 324 4.36 9.00 1.07
N HIS A 325 3.82 9.64 2.10
CA HIS A 325 4.57 10.56 2.98
C HIS A 325 5.93 10.01 3.45
N HIS A 326 6.04 8.71 3.71
CA HIS A 326 7.26 8.10 4.23
C HIS A 326 8.24 7.63 3.14
N ASN A 327 7.79 7.38 1.90
CA ASN A 327 8.65 6.97 0.79
C ASN A 327 7.86 6.94 -0.53
N THR A 328 8.54 7.19 -1.66
CA THR A 328 7.92 7.01 -2.97
C THR A 328 7.99 5.54 -3.42
N PRO A 329 6.86 4.88 -3.75
CA PRO A 329 6.88 3.51 -4.27
C PRO A 329 7.63 3.44 -5.61
N ASN A 330 8.36 2.34 -5.85
CA ASN A 330 9.06 2.10 -7.12
C ASN A 330 8.08 1.71 -8.24
N ASN A 331 6.83 1.43 -7.90
CA ASN A 331 5.72 1.30 -8.84
C ASN A 331 5.26 2.64 -9.42
N SER A 332 5.70 3.75 -8.82
CA SER A 332 5.48 5.08 -9.36
C SER A 332 6.44 5.38 -10.52
N LEU A 333 6.18 6.45 -11.26
CA LEU A 333 7.05 6.85 -12.37
C LEU A 333 8.50 7.06 -11.91
N PHE A 334 9.46 6.55 -12.68
CA PHE A 334 10.88 6.60 -12.32
C PHE A 334 11.36 8.01 -11.96
N LEU A 335 10.94 9.02 -12.75
CA LEU A 335 11.28 10.43 -12.52
C LEU A 335 10.85 10.98 -11.16
N LEU A 336 9.91 10.33 -10.48
CA LEU A 336 9.46 10.74 -9.15
C LEU A 336 10.41 10.29 -8.05
N TRP A 337 11.09 9.16 -8.21
CA TRP A 337 11.77 8.50 -7.08
C TRP A 337 13.20 8.05 -7.33
N ALA A 338 13.68 8.09 -8.57
CA ALA A 338 15.01 7.68 -9.02
C ALA A 338 16.07 7.74 -7.90
N GLU A 339 16.66 6.59 -7.59
CA GLU A 339 17.70 6.45 -6.56
C GLU A 339 19.06 6.39 -7.26
N ASP A 340 20.02 7.18 -6.78
CA ASP A 340 21.40 7.26 -7.28
C ASP A 340 21.58 7.39 -8.81
N SER A 341 20.59 7.96 -9.50
CA SER A 341 20.68 8.22 -10.94
C SER A 341 21.66 9.36 -11.22
N ALA A 342 22.56 9.13 -12.18
CA ALA A 342 23.48 10.16 -12.68
C ALA A 342 22.80 11.10 -13.69
N LYS A 343 21.67 10.67 -14.25
CA LYS A 343 20.93 11.39 -15.30
C LYS A 343 19.74 12.18 -14.76
N VAL A 344 19.07 11.66 -13.73
CA VAL A 344 17.81 12.22 -13.23
C VAL A 344 17.92 12.59 -11.77
N ARG A 345 17.49 13.80 -11.45
CA ARG A 345 17.14 14.18 -10.10
C ARG A 345 15.67 13.86 -9.85
N PRO A 346 15.31 13.07 -8.82
CA PRO A 346 13.91 12.77 -8.51
C PRO A 346 13.19 13.95 -7.84
N LEU A 347 11.87 14.04 -8.02
CA LEU A 347 11.03 15.01 -7.30
C LEU A 347 10.82 14.61 -5.83
N PHE A 348 10.62 13.32 -5.57
CA PHE A 348 10.37 12.70 -4.27
C PHE A 348 11.33 11.51 -4.08
N PRO A 349 12.61 11.79 -3.73
CA PRO A 349 13.66 10.77 -3.70
C PRO A 349 13.25 9.59 -2.82
N ARG A 350 13.45 8.37 -3.32
CA ARG A 350 13.23 7.15 -2.55
C ARG A 350 14.49 6.79 -1.78
N ILE A 351 14.31 6.22 -0.59
CA ILE A 351 15.36 5.49 0.11
C ILE A 351 15.03 3.99 0.06
N SER A 352 15.91 3.20 -0.56
CA SER A 352 15.79 1.75 -0.52
C SER A 352 16.04 1.20 0.89
N ARG A 353 15.23 0.23 1.29
CA ARG A 353 15.43 -0.53 2.54
C ARG A 353 16.67 -1.42 2.49
N HIS A 354 17.20 -1.68 1.30
CA HIS A 354 18.42 -2.44 1.07
C HIS A 354 19.52 -1.50 0.56
N ARG A 355 20.01 -0.59 1.40
CA ARG A 355 21.29 0.06 1.10
C ARG A 355 22.36 -1.02 1.10
N ARG A 356 22.97 -1.26 -0.05
CA ARG A 356 24.26 -1.97 -0.08
C ARG A 356 25.25 -1.04 0.63
N GLU A 357 25.95 -1.56 1.64
CA GLU A 357 27.07 -0.84 2.24
C GLU A 357 28.05 -0.49 1.10
N ALA A 358 28.37 0.80 0.97
CA ALA A 358 29.27 1.32 -0.04
C ALA A 358 30.72 0.92 0.25
#